data_AF-A0A2N3HQI8-F1
#
_entry.id   AF-A0A2N3HQI8-F1
#
_cell.length_a   1.000
_cell.length_b   1.000
_cell.length_c   1.000
_cell.angle_alpha   90.00
_cell.angle_beta   90.00
_cell.angle_gamma   90.00
#
_symmetry.space_group_name_H-M   'P 1'
#
loop_
_entity.id
_entity.type
_entity.pdbx_description
1 polymer ?
#
loop_
_entity_poly.entity_id
_entity_poly.type
_entity_poly.pdbx_seq_one_letter_code
_entity_poly.pdbx_strand_id
1 'polypeptide(L)'
;MDKTLITILLPTIGAIIGFYLKATIEKRKEYSSEVTRERRELYLKFVTLMVDIWKNYKTSKNQGKNNFTEKLYDFYKKYILYASPRVIKAFGDFMQYTYHRDSQENPKEYFGMITKVMLEMRKDLGLKNKSLGTNGELLMRALITDFDNI
;
A
#
# COMPACT_ATOMS: atom_id res chain seq x y z
N MET A 1 50.34 17.77 -23.75
CA MET A 1 49.15 18.23 -22.99
C MET A 1 49.62 18.56 -21.60
N ASP A 2 49.62 19.84 -21.23
CA ASP A 2 50.27 20.31 -20.00
C ASP A 2 49.60 19.71 -18.76
N LYS A 3 50.41 19.19 -17.83
CA LYS A 3 49.94 18.59 -16.56
C LYS A 3 48.94 19.50 -15.84
N THR A 4 49.13 20.81 -15.92
CA THR A 4 48.25 21.84 -15.34
C THR A 4 46.82 21.77 -15.89
N LEU A 5 46.67 21.49 -17.18
CA LEU A 5 45.38 21.43 -17.85
C LEU A 5 44.59 20.19 -17.40
N ILE A 6 45.25 19.04 -17.26
CA ILE A 6 44.63 17.80 -16.75
C ILE A 6 44.19 17.96 -15.28
N THR A 7 45.02 18.59 -14.44
CA THR A 7 44.73 18.81 -13.01
C THR A 7 43.51 19.72 -12.78
N ILE A 8 43.21 20.63 -13.71
CA ILE A 8 42.04 21.52 -13.61
C ILE A 8 40.80 20.90 -14.28
N LEU A 9 40.98 20.21 -15.40
CA LEU A 9 39.87 19.66 -16.20
C LEU A 9 39.21 18.46 -15.52
N LEU A 10 39.98 17.58 -14.85
CA LEU A 10 39.44 16.38 -14.21
C LEU A 10 38.47 16.72 -13.05
N PRO A 11 38.84 17.60 -12.10
CA PRO A 11 37.95 17.95 -10.98
C PRO A 11 36.72 18.73 -11.44
N THR A 12 36.85 19.58 -12.46
CA THR A 12 35.71 20.34 -13.00
C THR A 12 34.69 19.42 -13.67
N ILE A 13 35.12 18.46 -14.48
CA ILE A 13 34.23 17.45 -15.07
C ILE A 13 33.58 16.60 -13.96
N GLY A 14 34.36 16.18 -12.95
CA GLY A 14 33.85 15.44 -11.80
C GLY A 14 32.78 16.21 -11.02
N ALA A 15 32.97 17.51 -10.82
CA ALA A 15 32.00 18.38 -10.15
C ALA A 15 30.71 18.53 -10.96
N ILE A 16 30.80 18.67 -12.28
CA ILE A 16 29.64 18.78 -13.17
C ILE A 16 28.82 17.48 -13.14
N ILE A 17 29.48 16.32 -13.29
CA ILE A 17 28.81 15.01 -13.24
C ILE A 17 28.19 14.78 -11.85
N GLY A 18 28.94 15.06 -10.78
CA GLY A 18 28.46 14.94 -9.41
C GLY A 18 27.24 15.80 -9.13
N PHE A 19 27.22 17.04 -9.62
CA PHE A 19 26.07 17.94 -9.51
C PHE A 19 24.84 17.39 -10.24
N TYR A 20 24.99 16.91 -11.48
CA TYR A 20 23.89 16.33 -12.25
C TYR A 20 23.31 15.06 -11.61
N LEU A 21 24.19 14.17 -11.11
CA LEU A 21 23.77 12.96 -10.40
C LEU A 21 23.02 13.31 -9.11
N LYS A 22 23.57 14.23 -8.30
CA LYS A 22 22.95 14.70 -7.07
C LYS A 22 21.57 15.30 -7.34
N ALA A 23 21.46 16.21 -8.30
CA ALA A 23 20.20 16.85 -8.67
C ALA A 23 19.14 15.83 -9.13
N THR A 24 19.55 14.78 -9.86
CA THR A 24 18.64 13.71 -10.31
C THR A 24 18.18 12.84 -9.15
N ILE A 25 19.09 12.48 -8.23
CA ILE A 25 18.78 11.70 -7.03
C ILE A 25 17.86 12.49 -6.11
N GLU A 26 18.14 13.77 -5.87
CA GLU A 26 17.32 14.65 -5.03
C GLU A 26 15.91 14.82 -5.60
N LYS A 27 15.78 15.11 -6.91
CA LYS A 27 14.47 15.17 -7.57
C LYS A 27 13.71 13.85 -7.44
N ARG A 28 14.36 12.71 -7.72
CA ARG A 28 13.74 11.39 -7.55
C ARG A 28 13.32 11.14 -6.10
N LYS A 29 14.15 11.54 -5.13
CA LYS A 29 13.86 11.41 -3.71
C LYS A 29 12.65 12.25 -3.30
N GLU A 30 12.58 13.50 -3.76
CA GLU A 30 11.48 14.43 -3.49
C GLU A 30 10.15 13.94 -4.10
N TYR A 31 10.15 13.56 -5.39
CA TYR A 31 8.97 12.94 -6.00
C TYR A 31 8.59 11.64 -5.30
N SER A 32 9.58 10.81 -4.93
CA SER A 32 9.31 9.58 -4.19
C SER A 32 8.76 9.86 -2.79
N SER A 33 9.15 10.94 -2.12
CA SER A 33 8.68 11.24 -0.77
C SER A 33 7.23 11.70 -0.77
N GLU A 34 6.84 12.55 -1.73
CA GLU A 34 5.46 13.00 -1.87
C GLU A 34 4.54 11.84 -2.30
N VAL A 35 4.93 11.06 -3.31
CA VAL A 35 4.18 9.86 -3.74
C VAL A 35 4.08 8.85 -2.59
N THR A 36 5.15 8.65 -1.82
CA THR A 36 5.11 7.74 -0.67
C THR A 36 4.20 8.28 0.42
N ARG A 37 4.12 9.60 0.63
CA ARG A 37 3.16 10.21 1.55
C ARG A 37 1.73 9.93 1.10
N GLU A 38 1.41 10.19 -0.17
CA GLU A 38 0.08 9.92 -0.74
C GLU A 38 -0.29 8.43 -0.62
N ARG A 39 0.66 7.52 -0.87
CA ARG A 39 0.47 6.07 -0.66
C ARG A 39 0.18 5.72 0.78
N ARG A 40 0.92 6.29 1.75
CA ARG A 40 0.67 6.03 3.18
C ARG A 40 -0.74 6.48 3.58
N GLU A 41 -1.16 7.67 3.16
CA GLU A 41 -2.50 8.18 3.43
C GLU A 41 -3.57 7.30 2.77
N LEU A 42 -3.38 6.94 1.50
CA LEU A 42 -4.26 6.05 0.76
C LEU A 42 -4.43 4.69 1.47
N TYR A 43 -3.33 4.05 1.84
CA TYR A 43 -3.36 2.73 2.47
C TYR A 43 -3.93 2.79 3.89
N LEU A 44 -3.69 3.89 4.62
CA LEU A 44 -4.34 4.14 5.89
C LEU A 44 -5.86 4.22 5.73
N LYS A 45 -6.37 4.94 4.71
CA LYS A 45 -7.82 5.00 4.42
C LYS A 45 -8.42 3.61 4.21
N PHE A 46 -7.74 2.73 3.45
CA PHE A 46 -8.19 1.35 3.26
C PHE A 46 -8.22 0.57 4.58
N VAL A 47 -7.16 0.64 5.39
CA VAL A 47 -7.12 -0.05 6.68
C VAL A 47 -8.23 0.46 7.61
N THR A 48 -8.46 1.78 7.66
CA THR A 48 -9.57 2.37 8.42
C THR A 48 -10.92 1.85 7.95
N LEU A 49 -11.15 1.74 6.63
CA LEU A 49 -12.36 1.15 6.06
C LEU A 49 -12.58 -0.28 6.56
N MET A 50 -11.53 -1.12 6.53
CA MET A 50 -11.63 -2.52 6.96
C MET A 50 -11.86 -2.64 8.47
N VAL A 51 -11.21 -1.81 9.29
CA VAL A 51 -11.43 -1.76 10.74
C VAL A 51 -12.85 -1.30 11.08
N ASP A 52 -13.36 -0.29 10.37
CA ASP A 52 -14.73 0.22 10.55
C ASP A 52 -15.77 -0.87 10.24
N ILE A 53 -15.58 -1.65 9.16
CA ILE A 53 -16.42 -2.83 8.86
C ILE A 53 -16.40 -3.80 10.05
N TRP A 54 -15.21 -4.12 10.56
CA TRP A 54 -15.04 -5.07 11.66
C TRP A 54 -15.72 -4.62 12.94
N LYS A 55 -15.58 -3.33 13.27
CA LYS A 55 -16.23 -2.71 14.43
C LYS A 55 -17.75 -2.77 14.30
N ASN A 56 -18.30 -2.46 13.12
CA ASN A 56 -19.74 -2.45 12.90
C ASN A 56 -20.33 -3.87 12.97
N TYR A 57 -19.59 -4.87 12.46
CA TYR A 57 -19.97 -6.28 12.59
C TYR A 57 -20.11 -6.71 14.06
N LYS A 58 -19.15 -6.33 14.92
CA LYS A 58 -19.19 -6.67 16.36
C LYS A 58 -20.27 -5.94 17.17
N THR A 59 -20.69 -4.75 16.73
CA THR A 59 -21.53 -3.85 17.55
C THR A 59 -23.02 -3.90 17.20
N SER A 60 -23.45 -4.73 16.24
CA SER A 60 -24.85 -4.88 15.75
C SER A 60 -25.60 -3.58 15.41
N LYS A 61 -24.93 -2.42 15.35
CA LYS A 61 -25.53 -1.14 14.98
C LYS A 61 -25.52 -0.99 13.47
N ASN A 62 -26.71 -1.08 12.86
CA ASN A 62 -26.99 -0.77 11.45
C ASN A 62 -26.70 0.70 11.03
N GLN A 63 -26.04 1.51 11.86
CA GLN A 63 -25.79 2.93 11.60
C GLN A 63 -24.63 3.20 10.61
N GLY A 64 -23.90 2.17 10.15
CA GLY A 64 -22.68 2.35 9.35
C GLY A 64 -22.81 2.18 7.82
N LYS A 65 -23.95 1.69 7.29
CA LYS A 65 -24.07 1.37 5.85
C LYS A 65 -24.03 2.60 4.93
N ASN A 66 -24.51 3.76 5.40
CA ASN A 66 -24.62 4.96 4.55
C ASN A 66 -23.30 5.65 4.20
N ASN A 67 -22.16 5.29 4.82
CA ASN A 67 -20.87 5.98 4.58
C ASN A 67 -19.78 5.06 3.99
N PHE A 68 -19.99 3.74 3.92
CA PHE A 68 -18.96 2.84 3.40
C PHE A 68 -18.70 3.04 1.91
N THR A 69 -19.75 3.07 1.10
CA THR A 69 -19.66 3.22 -0.35
C THR A 69 -18.98 4.54 -0.74
N GLU A 70 -19.32 5.64 -0.05
CA GLU A 70 -18.69 6.94 -0.28
C GLU A 70 -17.19 6.92 0.04
N LYS A 71 -16.80 6.39 1.21
CA LYS A 71 -15.39 6.23 1.58
C LYS A 71 -14.63 5.32 0.62
N LEU A 72 -15.28 4.27 0.10
CA LEU A 72 -14.68 3.37 -0.89
C LEU A 72 -14.40 4.09 -2.22
N TYR A 73 -15.35 4.89 -2.71
CA TYR A 73 -15.13 5.72 -3.90
C TYR A 73 -14.05 6.78 -3.67
N ASP A 74 -14.00 7.39 -2.48
CA ASP A 74 -12.93 8.33 -2.13
C ASP A 74 -11.54 7.67 -2.10
N PHE A 75 -11.45 6.45 -1.57
CA PHE A 75 -10.26 5.62 -1.70
C PHE A 75 -9.90 5.37 -3.17
N TYR A 76 -10.88 5.01 -4.00
CA TYR A 76 -10.67 4.67 -5.41
C TYR A 76 -10.05 5.84 -6.21
N LYS A 77 -10.45 7.09 -5.94
CA LYS A 77 -9.93 8.30 -6.60
C LYS A 77 -8.40 8.40 -6.53
N LYS A 78 -7.82 8.17 -5.36
CA LYS A 78 -6.37 8.20 -5.16
C LYS A 78 -5.71 6.85 -5.49
N TYR A 79 -6.43 5.75 -5.31
CA TYR A 79 -5.94 4.39 -5.56
C TYR A 79 -5.44 4.19 -6.99
N ILE A 80 -6.21 4.61 -8.01
CA ILE A 80 -5.82 4.45 -9.41
C ILE A 80 -4.49 5.14 -9.72
N LEU A 81 -4.21 6.27 -9.06
CA LEU A 81 -3.04 7.10 -9.33
C LEU A 81 -1.81 6.65 -8.54
N TYR A 82 -1.98 6.31 -7.26
CA TYR A 82 -0.86 6.14 -6.34
C TYR A 82 -0.55 4.70 -5.98
N ALA A 83 -1.49 3.77 -6.13
CA ALA A 83 -1.26 2.36 -5.78
C ALA A 83 -0.29 1.68 -6.75
N SER A 84 0.57 0.80 -6.24
CA SER A 84 1.42 0.00 -7.11
C SER A 84 0.64 -1.08 -7.88
N PRO A 85 1.15 -1.57 -9.02
CA PRO A 85 0.50 -2.64 -9.77
C PRO A 85 0.17 -3.90 -8.94
N ARG A 86 1.01 -4.24 -7.96
CA ARG A 86 0.75 -5.38 -7.05
C ARG A 86 -0.44 -5.13 -6.13
N VAL A 87 -0.55 -3.92 -5.59
CA VAL A 87 -1.70 -3.51 -4.78
C VAL A 87 -2.95 -3.45 -5.66
N ILE A 88 -2.81 -2.93 -6.88
CA ILE A 88 -3.92 -2.87 -7.83
C ILE A 88 -4.48 -4.26 -8.14
N LYS A 89 -3.58 -5.20 -8.43
CA LYS A 89 -3.97 -6.59 -8.67
C LYS A 89 -4.63 -7.21 -7.44
N ALA A 90 -4.00 -7.12 -6.26
CA ALA A 90 -4.55 -7.73 -5.05
C ALA A 90 -5.93 -7.16 -4.67
N PHE A 91 -6.11 -5.85 -4.78
CA PHE A 91 -7.41 -5.22 -4.50
C PHE A 91 -8.43 -5.56 -5.57
N GLY A 92 -8.04 -5.60 -6.84
CA GLY A 92 -8.90 -6.06 -7.93
C GLY A 92 -9.38 -7.49 -7.73
N ASP A 93 -8.46 -8.42 -7.42
CA ASP A 93 -8.78 -9.83 -7.12
C ASP A 93 -9.77 -9.92 -5.95
N PHE A 94 -9.55 -9.15 -4.88
CA PHE A 94 -10.48 -9.05 -3.75
C PHE A 94 -11.87 -8.55 -4.18
N MET A 95 -11.95 -7.45 -4.93
CA MET A 95 -13.23 -6.90 -5.36
C MET A 95 -13.97 -7.86 -6.30
N GLN A 96 -13.28 -8.49 -7.25
CA GLN A 96 -13.86 -9.52 -8.12
C GLN A 96 -14.37 -10.71 -7.31
N TYR A 97 -13.62 -11.17 -6.32
CA TYR A 97 -14.09 -12.18 -5.38
C TYR A 97 -15.38 -11.73 -4.69
N THR A 98 -15.45 -10.49 -4.18
CA THR A 98 -16.68 -10.00 -3.52
C THR A 98 -17.88 -9.86 -4.44
N TYR A 99 -17.69 -9.60 -5.74
CA TYR A 99 -18.80 -9.47 -6.70
C TYR A 99 -19.40 -10.81 -7.12
N HIS A 100 -18.57 -11.86 -7.15
CA HIS A 100 -19.00 -13.22 -7.52
C HIS A 100 -19.34 -14.09 -6.30
N ARG A 101 -19.20 -13.53 -5.10
CA ARG A 101 -19.42 -14.26 -3.85
C ARG A 101 -20.89 -14.64 -3.66
N ASP A 102 -21.15 -15.94 -3.68
CA ASP A 102 -22.42 -16.51 -3.20
C ASP A 102 -22.46 -16.61 -1.67
N SER A 103 -23.67 -16.69 -1.10
CA SER A 103 -23.93 -16.69 0.35
C SER A 103 -23.31 -17.86 1.12
N GLN A 104 -22.75 -18.86 0.43
CA GLN A 104 -22.16 -20.08 1.00
C GLN A 104 -20.62 -20.09 1.04
N GLU A 105 -19.95 -19.00 0.60
CA GLU A 105 -18.49 -19.02 0.44
C GLU A 105 -17.67 -18.81 1.73
N ASN A 106 -16.50 -19.47 1.73
CA ASN A 106 -15.56 -19.64 2.83
C ASN A 106 -15.10 -18.30 3.44
N PRO A 107 -15.45 -18.02 4.72
CA PRO A 107 -14.97 -16.84 5.43
C PRO A 107 -13.45 -16.69 5.41
N LYS A 108 -12.69 -17.79 5.55
CA LYS A 108 -11.22 -17.80 5.56
C LYS A 108 -10.63 -17.21 4.28
N GLU A 109 -11.22 -17.53 3.15
CA GLU A 109 -10.76 -17.05 1.84
C GLU A 109 -11.00 -15.55 1.70
N TYR A 110 -12.19 -15.08 2.10
CA TYR A 110 -12.50 -13.65 2.16
C TYR A 110 -11.50 -12.88 3.04
N PHE A 111 -11.16 -13.41 4.21
CA PHE A 111 -10.11 -12.83 5.07
C PHE A 111 -8.72 -12.86 4.44
N GLY A 112 -8.38 -13.98 3.81
CA GLY A 112 -7.11 -14.15 3.10
C GLY A 112 -6.94 -13.08 2.02
N MET A 113 -8.00 -12.80 1.25
CA MET A 113 -7.99 -11.76 0.21
C MET A 113 -7.80 -10.36 0.80
N ILE A 114 -8.52 -10.00 1.87
CA ILE A 114 -8.35 -8.69 2.53
C ILE A 114 -6.93 -8.52 3.08
N THR A 115 -6.43 -9.52 3.81
CA THR A 115 -5.09 -9.46 4.39
C THR A 115 -4.01 -9.43 3.31
N LYS A 116 -4.24 -10.11 2.17
CA LYS A 116 -3.36 -10.06 1.00
C LYS A 116 -3.23 -8.64 0.43
N VAL A 117 -4.33 -7.89 0.35
CA VAL A 117 -4.28 -6.47 -0.06
C VAL A 117 -3.39 -5.67 0.88
N MET A 118 -3.59 -5.81 2.20
CA MET A 118 -2.77 -5.10 3.20
C MET A 118 -1.30 -5.52 3.13
N LEU A 119 -1.02 -6.79 2.86
CA LEU A 119 0.33 -7.32 2.69
C LEU A 119 1.04 -6.65 1.50
N GLU A 120 0.38 -6.53 0.35
CA GLU A 120 0.95 -5.86 -0.82
C GLU A 120 1.11 -4.34 -0.60
N MET A 121 0.20 -3.70 0.13
CA MET A 121 0.35 -2.29 0.54
C MET A 121 1.60 -2.08 1.39
N ARG A 122 1.85 -2.96 2.36
CA ARG A 122 3.06 -2.92 3.19
C ARG A 122 4.34 -3.10 2.36
N LYS A 123 4.36 -4.05 1.41
CA LYS A 123 5.49 -4.23 0.48
C LYS A 123 5.75 -2.97 -0.34
N ASP A 124 4.68 -2.33 -0.81
CA ASP A 124 4.80 -1.10 -1.60
C ASP A 124 5.31 0.09 -0.80
N LEU A 125 5.09 0.10 0.53
CA LEU A 125 5.71 1.05 1.45
C LEU A 125 7.15 0.67 1.87
N GLY A 126 7.70 -0.43 1.35
CA GLY A 126 9.04 -0.92 1.71
C GLY A 126 9.11 -1.63 3.07
N LEU A 127 7.96 -2.00 3.65
CA LEU A 127 7.92 -2.71 4.93
C LEU A 127 8.21 -4.21 4.74
N LYS A 128 8.89 -4.78 5.74
CA LYS A 128 9.12 -6.22 5.82
C LYS A 128 7.81 -6.92 6.23
N ASN A 129 7.56 -8.06 5.58
CA ASN A 129 6.38 -8.89 5.83
C ASN A 129 6.72 -10.31 6.31
N LYS A 130 7.98 -10.53 6.72
CA LYS A 130 8.40 -11.81 7.29
C LYS A 130 7.54 -12.09 8.53
N SER A 131 7.11 -13.34 8.68
CA SER A 131 6.35 -13.80 9.84
C SER A 131 4.97 -13.14 10.00
N LEU A 132 4.33 -12.70 8.91
CA LEU A 132 2.93 -12.23 8.94
C LEU A 132 1.93 -13.26 8.40
N GLY A 133 2.40 -14.45 8.04
CA GLY A 133 1.63 -15.46 7.31
C GLY A 133 1.75 -15.29 5.79
N THR A 134 1.22 -16.27 5.04
CA THR A 134 1.35 -16.34 3.57
C THR A 134 0.63 -15.19 2.89
N ASN A 135 -0.57 -14.87 3.37
CA ASN A 135 -1.37 -13.74 2.89
C ASN A 135 -1.38 -12.55 3.84
N GLY A 136 -0.73 -12.64 5.00
CA GLY A 136 -0.71 -11.55 5.97
C GLY A 136 -1.78 -11.72 7.05
N GLU A 137 -2.20 -12.95 7.30
CA GLU A 137 -3.25 -13.34 8.23
C GLU A 137 -3.02 -12.70 9.62
N LEU A 138 -1.77 -12.61 10.07
CA LEU A 138 -1.41 -12.02 11.37
C LEU A 138 -1.68 -10.51 11.47
N LEU A 139 -1.90 -9.80 10.37
CA LEU A 139 -2.23 -8.37 10.37
C LEU A 139 -3.56 -8.07 11.06
N MET A 140 -4.50 -9.03 11.05
CA MET A 140 -5.82 -8.88 11.65
C MET A 140 -6.04 -9.78 12.87
N ARG A 141 -5.02 -10.53 13.32
CA ARG A 141 -5.13 -11.46 14.46
C ARG A 141 -5.66 -10.78 15.72
N ALA A 142 -5.27 -9.53 15.98
CA ALA A 142 -5.76 -8.78 17.15
C ALA A 142 -7.23 -8.35 17.05
N LEU A 143 -7.82 -8.32 15.85
CA LEU A 143 -9.19 -7.87 15.61
C LEU A 143 -10.20 -9.03 15.56
N ILE A 144 -9.72 -10.26 15.40
CA ILE A 144 -10.53 -11.46 15.21
C ILE A 144 -10.44 -12.31 16.48
N THR A 145 -11.58 -12.57 17.13
CA THR A 145 -11.64 -13.32 18.39
C THR A 145 -11.30 -14.79 18.22
N ASP A 146 -11.70 -15.39 17.09
CA ASP A 146 -11.55 -16.82 16.81
C ASP A 146 -10.56 -17.08 15.68
N PHE A 147 -9.46 -16.32 15.62
CA PHE A 147 -8.52 -16.35 14.50
C PHE A 147 -7.97 -17.75 14.21
N ASP A 148 -7.71 -18.55 15.24
CA ASP A 148 -7.13 -19.89 15.12
C ASP A 148 -8.17 -20.95 14.66
N ASN A 149 -9.46 -20.58 14.60
CA ASN A 149 -10.58 -21.46 14.20
C ASN A 149 -11.17 -21.12 12.81
N ILE A 150 -10.57 -20.18 12.07
CA ILE A 150 -10.97 -19.77 10.71
C ILE A 150 -10.07 -20.45 9.68
#